data_AF-A0AAV4MY24-F1
#
_entry.id   AF-A0AAV4MY24-F1
#
_cell.length_a   1.000
_cell.length_b   1.000
_cell.length_c   1.000
_cell.angle_alpha   90.00
_cell.angle_beta   90.00
_cell.angle_gamma   90.00
#
_symmetry.space_group_name_H-M   'P 1'
#
loop_
_entity.id
_entity.type
_entity.pdbx_description
1 polymer ?
#
loop_
_entity_poly.entity_id
_entity_poly.type
_entity_poly.pdbx_seq_one_letter_code
_entity_poly.pdbx_strand_id
1 'polypeptide(L)'
;MQSNRADEKPSKRNLVRLSLRCCHRSPGPYPNPPTAALSRAFVFSSGKLRLEARLDSEAYRYDETIQVHISLDNSSNRTVHRVRVTLVQYVNVCMFTNGRFKNIVGLSETEPGHPVRPGSCLSRVFHVKPTVHMRYPVALAIEGGLTNSAIKLSPSTIPTLAGERNPYGVTVCYEAKIKAFLELWIDQCVCDCHSEFWKIHLKLKMTSRCH
;
A
#
# COMPACT_ATOMS: atom_id res chain seq x y z
N MET A 1 -43.17 5.21 -46.67
CA MET A 1 -42.70 4.45 -45.50
C MET A 1 -41.18 4.50 -45.49
N GLN A 2 -40.58 5.45 -44.76
CA GLN A 2 -39.12 5.49 -44.61
C GLN A 2 -38.71 4.46 -43.57
N SER A 3 -37.85 3.54 -44.00
CA SER A 3 -37.27 2.49 -43.17
C SER A 3 -36.35 3.11 -42.13
N ASN A 4 -36.78 3.06 -40.87
CA ASN A 4 -35.96 3.47 -39.74
C ASN A 4 -34.87 2.41 -39.56
N ARG A 5 -33.69 2.60 -40.19
CA ARG A 5 -32.52 1.74 -39.98
C ARG A 5 -31.97 2.05 -38.60
N ALA A 6 -32.21 1.13 -37.65
CA ALA A 6 -31.77 1.23 -36.26
C ALA A 6 -30.23 1.23 -36.04
N ASP A 7 -29.44 1.18 -37.12
CA ASP A 7 -27.97 1.09 -37.11
C ASP A 7 -27.27 2.38 -37.63
N GLU A 8 -28.02 3.45 -37.89
CA GLU A 8 -27.41 4.72 -38.32
C GLU A 8 -26.75 5.43 -37.14
N LYS A 9 -25.41 5.53 -37.17
CA LYS A 9 -24.62 6.21 -36.15
C LYS A 9 -25.08 7.68 -36.05
N PRO A 10 -25.60 8.14 -34.89
CA PRO A 10 -26.19 9.48 -34.78
C PRO A 10 -25.19 10.58 -35.14
N SER A 11 -25.66 11.60 -35.86
CA SER A 11 -24.85 12.76 -36.26
C SER A 11 -24.24 13.46 -35.04
N LYS A 12 -22.96 13.85 -35.14
CA LYS A 12 -22.22 14.55 -34.07
C LYS A 12 -22.92 15.84 -33.61
N ARG A 13 -23.72 16.49 -34.47
CA ARG A 13 -24.47 17.70 -34.15
C ARG A 13 -25.63 17.45 -33.17
N ASN A 14 -26.13 16.22 -33.12
CA ASN A 14 -27.25 15.80 -32.27
C ASN A 14 -26.81 14.83 -31.16
N LEU A 15 -25.50 14.72 -30.91
CA LEU A 15 -24.92 13.80 -29.94
C LEU A 15 -24.30 14.58 -28.77
N VAL A 16 -24.82 14.36 -27.57
CA VAL A 16 -24.20 14.83 -26.33
C VAL A 16 -23.44 13.67 -25.69
N ARG A 17 -22.17 13.90 -25.34
CA ARG A 17 -21.36 12.93 -24.60
C ARG A 17 -21.14 13.45 -23.19
N LEU A 18 -21.70 12.73 -22.21
CA LEU A 18 -21.48 12.97 -20.80
C LEU A 18 -20.60 11.85 -20.23
N SER A 19 -19.55 12.22 -19.51
CA SER A 19 -18.72 11.27 -18.77
C SER A 19 -19.22 11.19 -17.34
N LEU A 20 -19.67 10.00 -16.93
CA LEU A 20 -20.06 9.69 -15.57
C LEU A 20 -18.94 8.94 -14.86
N ARG A 21 -18.88 9.08 -13.53
CA ARG A 21 -17.88 8.43 -12.69
C ARG A 21 -18.54 7.66 -11.55
N CYS A 22 -18.15 6.40 -11.39
CA CYS A 22 -18.50 5.62 -10.22
C CYS A 22 -17.45 5.85 -9.12
N CYS A 23 -17.89 6.36 -7.97
CA CYS A 23 -17.05 6.55 -6.79
C CYS A 23 -17.47 5.56 -5.71
N HIS A 24 -16.49 4.87 -5.12
CA HIS A 24 -16.76 4.01 -3.98
C HIS A 24 -16.52 4.79 -2.67
N ARG A 25 -17.54 4.80 -1.80
CA ARG A 25 -17.44 5.36 -0.45
C ARG A 25 -17.31 4.23 0.55
N SER A 26 -16.27 4.32 1.38
CA SER A 26 -16.11 3.50 2.55
C SER A 26 -17.21 3.82 3.58
N PRO A 27 -17.96 2.83 4.09
CA PRO A 27 -18.79 3.02 5.27
C PRO A 27 -17.86 3.15 6.47
N GLY A 28 -17.87 4.30 7.14
CA GLY A 28 -17.16 4.45 8.43
C GLY A 28 -17.92 3.74 9.56
N PRO A 29 -17.49 3.92 10.83
CA PRO A 29 -16.11 3.78 11.29
C PRO A 29 -15.68 2.30 11.31
N TYR A 30 -14.38 2.05 11.18
CA TYR A 30 -13.82 0.71 11.22
C TYR A 30 -13.49 0.32 12.66
N PRO A 31 -14.20 -0.64 13.27
CA PRO A 31 -14.01 -0.98 14.69
C PRO A 31 -12.66 -1.64 14.95
N ASN A 32 -12.08 -2.31 13.94
CA ASN A 32 -10.86 -3.07 14.06
C ASN A 32 -9.83 -2.58 13.04
N PRO A 33 -8.88 -1.73 13.44
CA PRO A 33 -7.85 -1.30 12.53
C PRO A 33 -6.93 -2.47 12.14
N PRO A 34 -6.40 -2.49 10.90
CA PRO A 34 -5.50 -3.53 10.44
C PRO A 34 -4.28 -3.66 11.35
N THR A 35 -4.09 -4.85 11.89
CA THR A 35 -3.00 -5.19 12.81
C THR A 35 -2.36 -6.49 12.38
N ALA A 36 -1.03 -6.57 12.45
CA ALA A 36 -0.29 -7.79 12.20
C ALA A 36 0.95 -7.84 13.10
N ALA A 37 1.26 -9.03 13.59
CA ALA A 37 2.42 -9.28 14.42
C ALA A 37 3.23 -10.45 13.84
N LEU A 38 4.55 -10.35 13.94
CA LEU A 38 5.51 -11.36 13.55
C LEU A 38 6.47 -11.56 14.71
N SER A 39 6.56 -12.77 15.22
CA SER A 39 7.57 -13.18 16.21
C SER A 39 8.40 -14.30 15.61
N ARG A 40 9.73 -14.15 15.59
CA ARG A 40 10.64 -15.23 15.20
C ARG A 40 11.80 -15.35 16.19
N ALA A 41 12.17 -16.58 16.48
CA ALA A 41 13.44 -16.90 17.11
C ALA A 41 14.50 -17.08 16.02
N PHE A 42 15.76 -16.77 16.33
CA PHE A 42 16.87 -17.03 15.42
C PHE A 42 17.49 -18.39 15.73
N VAL A 43 17.85 -19.16 14.70
CA VAL A 43 18.38 -20.53 14.83
C VAL A 43 19.62 -20.60 15.74
N PHE A 44 20.38 -19.51 15.84
CA PHE A 44 21.62 -19.42 16.64
C PHE A 44 21.60 -18.29 17.70
N SER A 45 20.44 -17.71 18.03
CA SER A 45 20.31 -16.74 19.13
C SER A 45 19.52 -17.37 20.27
N SER A 46 19.96 -17.15 21.52
CA SER A 46 19.03 -17.19 22.63
C SER A 46 18.06 -16.00 22.49
N GLY A 47 16.75 -16.26 22.49
CA GLY A 47 15.71 -15.23 22.45
C GLY A 47 14.99 -15.05 21.10
N LYS A 48 14.01 -14.14 21.11
CA LYS A 48 13.10 -13.87 19.99
C LYS A 48 12.99 -12.38 19.70
N LEU A 49 12.74 -12.04 18.44
CA LEU A 49 12.38 -10.69 18.05
C LEU A 49 10.90 -10.70 17.66
N ARG A 50 10.12 -9.81 18.28
CA ARG A 50 8.69 -9.62 17.99
C ARG A 50 8.51 -8.23 17.40
N LEU A 51 7.98 -8.17 16.18
CA LEU A 51 7.57 -6.96 15.50
C LEU A 51 6.06 -6.97 15.39
N GLU A 52 5.40 -5.93 15.86
CA GLU A 52 3.96 -5.76 15.75
C GLU A 52 3.68 -4.38 15.15
N ALA A 53 2.81 -4.35 14.15
CA ALA A 53 2.43 -3.15 13.42
C ALA A 53 0.91 -3.03 13.37
N ARG A 54 0.41 -1.84 13.64
CA ARG A 54 -1.01 -1.50 13.66
C ARG A 54 -1.24 -0.17 12.97
N LEU A 55 -2.29 -0.11 12.16
CA LEU A 55 -2.80 1.13 11.58
C LEU A 55 -3.77 1.82 12.55
N ASP A 56 -4.00 3.12 12.38
CA ASP A 56 -5.04 3.85 13.11
C ASP A 56 -6.44 3.64 12.52
N SER A 57 -6.53 3.43 11.20
CA SER A 57 -7.78 3.22 10.46
C SER A 57 -7.60 2.16 9.35
N GLU A 58 -8.70 1.56 8.89
CA GLU A 58 -8.67 0.68 7.71
C GLU A 58 -8.74 1.47 6.39
N ALA A 59 -9.42 2.62 6.43
CA ALA A 59 -9.60 3.48 5.26
C ALA A 59 -9.09 4.90 5.51
N TYR A 60 -8.43 5.42 4.49
CA TYR A 60 -7.82 6.74 4.50
C TYR A 60 -8.24 7.54 3.27
N ARG A 61 -8.21 8.85 3.40
CA ARG A 61 -8.26 9.77 2.26
C ARG A 61 -6.85 9.94 1.69
N TYR A 62 -6.78 10.40 0.44
CA TYR A 62 -5.52 10.58 -0.27
C TYR A 62 -4.62 11.69 0.31
N ASP A 63 -5.19 12.62 1.08
CA ASP A 63 -4.51 13.76 1.69
C ASP A 63 -4.23 13.57 3.20
N GLU A 64 -4.70 12.48 3.78
CA GLU A 64 -4.54 12.16 5.19
C GLU A 64 -3.19 11.53 5.51
N THR A 65 -2.66 11.88 6.68
CA THR A 65 -1.45 11.26 7.22
C THR A 65 -1.83 9.93 7.86
N ILE A 66 -1.23 8.84 7.39
CA ILE A 66 -1.43 7.51 7.95
C ILE A 66 -0.54 7.35 9.18
N GLN A 67 -1.11 6.89 10.30
CA GLN A 67 -0.37 6.62 11.52
C GLN A 67 -0.14 5.11 11.64
N VAL A 68 1.13 4.70 11.61
CA VAL A 68 1.55 3.31 11.76
C VAL A 68 2.20 3.15 13.12
N HIS A 69 1.48 2.53 14.05
CA HIS A 69 2.00 2.14 15.36
C HIS A 69 2.88 0.91 15.19
N ILE A 70 4.15 1.02 15.57
CA ILE A 70 5.09 -0.09 15.53
C ILE A 70 5.62 -0.33 16.94
N SER A 71 5.46 -1.57 17.40
CA SER A 71 6.07 -2.07 18.61
C SER A 71 7.04 -3.19 18.25
N LEU A 72 8.27 -3.07 18.71
CA LEU A 72 9.34 -4.02 18.47
C LEU A 72 9.93 -4.40 19.81
N ASP A 73 9.81 -5.67 20.16
CA ASP A 73 10.33 -6.26 21.39
C ASP A 73 11.50 -7.17 21.01
N ASN A 74 12.71 -6.75 21.37
CA ASN A 74 13.94 -7.42 21.01
C ASN A 74 14.53 -8.15 22.22
N SER A 75 14.11 -9.39 22.42
CA SER A 75 14.75 -10.30 23.38
C SER A 75 15.90 -11.12 22.78
N SER A 76 16.29 -10.85 21.53
CA SER A 76 17.37 -11.55 20.84
C SER A 76 18.74 -10.91 21.10
N ASN A 77 19.81 -11.58 20.67
CA ASN A 77 21.18 -11.05 20.70
C ASN A 77 21.53 -10.18 19.48
N ARG A 78 20.58 -9.90 18.59
CA ARG A 78 20.79 -9.11 17.36
C ARG A 78 20.32 -7.67 17.53
N THR A 79 21.05 -6.71 16.99
CA THR A 79 20.65 -5.29 16.97
C THR A 79 19.79 -4.99 15.73
N VAL A 80 18.69 -4.25 15.92
CA VAL A 80 17.90 -3.69 14.81
C VAL A 80 18.35 -2.25 14.57
N HIS A 81 19.01 -2.00 13.46
CA HIS A 81 19.55 -0.66 13.14
C HIS A 81 18.52 0.31 12.61
N ARG A 82 17.56 -0.22 11.86
CA ARG A 82 16.62 0.62 11.12
C ARG A 82 15.28 -0.05 10.98
N VAL A 83 14.22 0.73 11.20
CA VAL A 83 12.85 0.34 10.86
C VAL A 83 12.36 1.28 9.76
N ARG A 84 11.84 0.69 8.68
CA ARG A 84 11.33 1.40 7.50
C ARG A 84 9.87 1.08 7.29
N VAL A 85 9.06 2.12 7.13
CA VAL A 85 7.66 2.05 6.71
C VAL A 85 7.56 2.59 5.29
N THR A 86 7.04 1.78 4.38
CA THR A 86 6.87 2.15 2.97
C THR A 86 5.43 1.94 2.55
N LEU A 87 4.76 3.01 2.11
CA LEU A 87 3.45 2.92 1.47
C LEU A 87 3.64 2.60 0.00
N VAL A 88 2.96 1.55 -0.46
CA VAL A 88 3.08 1.04 -1.81
C VAL A 88 1.72 0.98 -2.48
N GLN A 89 1.62 1.56 -3.67
CA GLN A 89 0.51 1.36 -4.58
C GLN A 89 0.85 0.23 -5.55
N TYR A 90 -0.04 -0.75 -5.64
CA TYR A 90 -0.02 -1.75 -6.70
C TYR A 90 -1.10 -1.43 -7.72
N VAL A 91 -0.70 -1.47 -8.98
CA VAL A 91 -1.60 -1.32 -10.11
C VAL A 91 -1.53 -2.59 -10.92
N ASN A 92 -2.65 -3.32 -10.97
CA ASN A 92 -2.79 -4.51 -11.78
C ASN A 92 -3.65 -4.19 -12.99
N VAL A 93 -3.06 -4.26 -14.17
CA VAL A 93 -3.72 -4.08 -15.45
C VAL A 93 -4.04 -5.46 -15.99
N CYS A 94 -5.33 -5.79 -16.05
CA CYS A 94 -5.85 -7.03 -16.59
C CYS A 94 -6.62 -6.71 -17.86
N MET A 95 -5.92 -6.58 -19.00
CA MET A 95 -6.53 -6.32 -20.30
C MET A 95 -6.06 -7.40 -21.31
N PHE A 96 -5.70 -7.01 -22.54
CA PHE A 96 -5.09 -7.93 -23.53
C PHE A 96 -3.74 -8.47 -23.07
N THR A 97 -2.96 -7.64 -22.37
CA THR A 97 -1.76 -8.04 -21.66
C THR A 97 -1.93 -7.78 -20.18
N ASN A 98 -1.46 -8.72 -19.37
CA ASN A 98 -1.45 -8.57 -17.92
C ASN A 98 -0.17 -7.87 -17.48
N GLY A 99 -0.29 -6.79 -16.72
CA GLY A 99 0.83 -6.02 -16.21
C GLY A 99 0.62 -5.68 -14.74
N ARG A 100 1.64 -5.91 -13.90
CA ARG A 100 1.61 -5.54 -12.48
C ARG A 100 2.71 -4.54 -12.17
N PHE A 101 2.30 -3.37 -11.75
CA PHE A 101 3.18 -2.26 -11.42
C PHE A 101 3.15 -1.99 -9.91
N LYS A 102 4.28 -1.52 -9.40
CA LYS A 102 4.51 -1.25 -7.99
C LYS A 102 5.14 0.12 -7.85
N ASN A 103 4.43 1.03 -7.20
CA ASN A 103 4.86 2.41 -7.00
C ASN A 103 4.96 2.71 -5.50
N ILE A 104 6.06 3.32 -5.07
CA ILE A 104 6.22 3.79 -3.69
C ILE A 104 5.56 5.17 -3.61
N VAL A 105 4.56 5.31 -2.76
CA VAL A 105 3.79 6.55 -2.58
C VAL A 105 4.08 7.21 -1.23
N GLY A 106 4.89 6.61 -0.37
CA GLY A 106 5.28 7.20 0.91
C GLY A 106 6.39 6.40 1.56
N LEU A 107 7.26 7.09 2.28
CA LEU A 107 8.40 6.51 2.97
C LEU A 107 8.64 7.24 4.28
N SER A 108 8.79 6.49 5.36
CA SER A 108 9.27 6.99 6.65
C SER A 108 10.19 5.94 7.26
N GLU A 109 11.31 6.37 7.83
CA GLU A 109 12.32 5.49 8.42
C GLU A 109 12.76 6.07 9.76
N THR A 110 13.25 5.21 10.66
CA THR A 110 13.94 5.68 11.87
C THR A 110 15.23 6.40 11.49
N GLU A 111 15.51 7.50 12.18
CA GLU A 111 16.78 8.23 12.02
C GLU A 111 17.98 7.33 12.35
N PRO A 112 19.09 7.47 11.60
CA PRO A 112 20.34 6.78 11.91
C PRO A 112 20.84 7.21 13.29
N GLY A 113 21.19 6.24 14.15
CA GLY A 113 21.69 6.50 15.51
C GLY A 113 20.76 6.07 16.65
N HIS A 114 19.54 5.62 16.34
CA HIS A 114 18.61 5.04 17.32
C HIS A 114 18.36 3.54 17.09
N PRO A 115 19.39 2.68 17.19
CA PRO A 115 19.22 1.24 17.04
C PRO A 115 18.51 0.63 18.26
N VAL A 116 17.72 -0.41 18.01
CA VAL A 116 17.12 -1.23 19.07
C VAL A 116 18.11 -2.33 19.43
N ARG A 117 18.77 -2.15 20.58
CA ARG A 117 19.79 -3.06 21.11
C ARG A 117 19.17 -4.38 21.60
N PRO A 118 19.96 -5.45 21.71
CA PRO A 118 19.56 -6.66 22.43
C PRO A 118 18.96 -6.36 23.81
N GLY A 119 17.84 -6.99 24.14
CA GLY A 119 17.13 -6.81 25.41
C GLY A 119 16.30 -5.53 25.52
N SER A 120 16.24 -4.70 24.48
CA SER A 120 15.47 -3.44 24.49
C SER A 120 14.19 -3.53 23.65
N CYS A 121 13.27 -2.60 23.88
CA CYS A 121 12.05 -2.47 23.09
C CYS A 121 11.93 -1.08 22.47
N LEU A 122 11.22 -1.00 21.36
CA LEU A 122 10.87 0.22 20.65
C LEU A 122 9.37 0.28 20.46
N SER A 123 8.74 1.34 20.94
CA SER A 123 7.35 1.67 20.61
C SER A 123 7.33 3.06 20.00
N ARG A 124 6.95 3.16 18.72
CA ARG A 124 6.95 4.43 17.99
C ARG A 124 5.81 4.48 16.96
N VAL A 125 5.26 5.68 16.78
CA VAL A 125 4.25 5.97 15.76
C VAL A 125 4.92 6.65 14.57
N PHE A 126 4.84 6.00 13.40
CA PHE A 126 5.33 6.56 12.15
C PHE A 126 4.20 7.28 11.43
N HIS A 127 4.47 8.50 11.00
CA HIS A 127 3.54 9.32 10.25
C HIS A 127 3.94 9.30 8.78
N VAL A 128 3.10 8.73 7.92
CA VAL A 128 3.41 8.60 6.49
C VAL A 128 2.27 9.17 5.67
N LYS A 129 2.56 10.20 4.87
CA LYS A 129 1.59 10.80 3.97
C LYS A 129 1.72 10.21 2.56
N PRO A 130 0.65 9.65 1.98
CA PRO A 130 0.68 9.17 0.60
C PRO A 130 0.80 10.38 -0.34
N THR A 131 1.91 10.48 -1.05
CA THR A 131 2.24 11.59 -1.95
C THR A 131 2.62 11.05 -3.33
N VAL A 132 2.23 11.76 -4.37
CA VAL A 132 2.63 11.47 -5.75
C VAL A 132 4.10 11.87 -5.90
N HIS A 133 5.02 10.92 -5.76
CA HIS A 133 6.44 11.19 -6.02
C HIS A 133 6.74 11.02 -7.51
N MET A 134 6.83 12.14 -8.23
CA MET A 134 6.97 12.16 -9.69
C MET A 134 8.34 11.77 -10.23
N ARG A 135 9.32 11.40 -9.38
CA ARG A 135 10.68 11.20 -9.91
C ARG A 135 10.76 10.05 -10.93
N TYR A 136 10.01 8.94 -10.80
CA TYR A 136 9.96 7.85 -11.82
C TYR A 136 8.70 6.95 -11.76
N PRO A 137 7.45 7.46 -11.86
CA PRO A 137 6.28 6.59 -11.82
C PRO A 137 6.08 5.85 -13.15
N VAL A 138 6.25 4.53 -13.14
CA VAL A 138 5.75 3.66 -14.23
C VAL A 138 4.34 3.21 -13.84
N ALA A 139 3.34 3.59 -14.64
CA ALA A 139 1.94 3.21 -14.47
C ALA A 139 1.38 3.45 -13.04
N LEU A 140 1.64 4.64 -12.48
CA LEU A 140 1.01 5.10 -11.23
C LEU A 140 -0.48 5.36 -11.47
N ALA A 141 -1.36 4.81 -10.63
CA ALA A 141 -2.78 5.06 -10.74
C ALA A 141 -3.16 6.36 -10.04
N ILE A 142 -3.69 7.29 -10.81
CA ILE A 142 -4.17 8.60 -10.34
C ILE A 142 -5.68 8.70 -10.54
N GLU A 143 -6.29 9.57 -9.76
CA GLU A 143 -7.70 9.92 -9.90
C GLU A 143 -7.88 10.76 -11.17
N GLY A 144 -8.73 10.31 -12.10
CA GLY A 144 -9.05 11.07 -13.31
C GLY A 144 -9.82 12.35 -12.96
N GLY A 145 -9.24 13.50 -13.33
CA GLY A 145 -9.87 14.82 -13.17
C GLY A 145 -10.69 15.21 -14.40
N LEU A 146 -11.79 15.95 -14.18
CA LEU A 146 -12.55 16.63 -15.24
C LEU A 146 -11.96 18.02 -15.57
N THR A 147 -11.18 18.58 -14.64
CA THR A 147 -10.54 19.90 -14.73
C THR A 147 -9.07 19.78 -14.31
N ASN A 148 -8.27 20.82 -14.59
CA ASN A 148 -6.81 20.87 -14.36
C ASN A 148 -6.45 21.03 -12.86
N SER A 149 -6.99 20.14 -12.01
CA SER A 149 -6.75 20.13 -10.58
C SER A 149 -5.50 19.31 -10.22
N ALA A 150 -4.95 19.55 -9.03
CA ALA A 150 -3.81 18.82 -8.49
C ALA A 150 -4.00 17.29 -8.61
N ILE A 151 -2.92 16.59 -8.98
CA ILE A 151 -2.92 15.14 -9.21
C ILE A 151 -3.13 14.42 -7.88
N LYS A 152 -4.19 13.61 -7.82
CA LYS A 152 -4.56 12.81 -6.66
C LYS A 152 -4.34 11.34 -6.95
N LEU A 153 -3.98 10.57 -5.94
CA LEU A 153 -3.85 9.14 -6.08
C LEU A 153 -5.24 8.48 -6.21
N SER A 154 -5.33 7.41 -7.01
CA SER A 154 -6.59 6.69 -7.22
C SER A 154 -7.14 6.07 -5.92
N PRO A 155 -8.46 5.99 -5.72
CA PRO A 155 -9.02 5.14 -4.66
C PRO A 155 -8.67 3.66 -4.90
N SER A 156 -8.79 2.86 -3.83
CA SER A 156 -8.67 1.40 -3.91
C SER A 156 -9.83 0.80 -4.70
N THR A 157 -9.52 -0.15 -5.56
CA THR A 157 -10.55 -0.93 -6.25
C THR A 157 -11.09 -1.99 -5.30
N ILE A 158 -12.41 -2.02 -5.11
CA ILE A 158 -13.09 -3.08 -4.38
C ILE A 158 -13.67 -4.05 -5.42
N PRO A 159 -13.29 -5.34 -5.39
CA PRO A 159 -13.90 -6.31 -6.28
C PRO A 159 -15.39 -6.41 -5.97
N THR A 160 -16.21 -6.15 -6.98
CA THR A 160 -17.68 -6.12 -6.90
C THR A 160 -18.31 -7.50 -6.77
N LEU A 161 -17.60 -8.56 -7.14
CA LEU A 161 -18.08 -9.94 -7.13
C LEU A 161 -17.06 -10.87 -6.47
N ALA A 162 -17.49 -11.55 -5.41
CA ALA A 162 -16.70 -12.58 -4.74
C ALA A 162 -16.60 -13.82 -5.65
N GLY A 163 -15.60 -13.84 -6.54
CA GLY A 163 -15.36 -14.99 -7.43
C GLY A 163 -14.66 -14.66 -8.74
N GLU A 164 -14.69 -13.39 -9.17
CA GLU A 164 -14.07 -12.99 -10.42
C GLU A 164 -12.56 -12.80 -10.23
N ARG A 165 -11.79 -13.83 -10.59
CA ARG A 165 -10.33 -13.87 -10.33
C ARG A 165 -9.53 -12.87 -11.17
N ASN A 166 -10.08 -12.35 -12.26
CA ASN A 166 -9.44 -11.40 -13.17
C ASN A 166 -10.48 -10.46 -13.82
N PRO A 167 -10.94 -9.39 -13.14
CA PRO A 167 -11.79 -8.41 -13.79
C PRO A 167 -11.01 -7.72 -14.92
N TYR A 168 -11.60 -7.63 -16.11
CA TYR A 168 -11.00 -6.87 -17.21
C TYR A 168 -10.96 -5.38 -16.83
N GLY A 169 -9.76 -4.82 -16.67
CA GLY A 169 -9.58 -3.42 -16.27
C GLY A 169 -8.35 -3.18 -15.40
N VAL A 170 -8.38 -2.07 -14.65
CA VAL A 170 -7.29 -1.65 -13.78
C VAL A 170 -7.72 -1.79 -12.32
N THR A 171 -7.00 -2.60 -11.56
CA THR A 171 -7.21 -2.80 -10.12
C THR A 171 -6.11 -2.12 -9.33
N VAL A 172 -6.49 -1.28 -8.36
CA VAL A 172 -5.57 -0.52 -7.51
C VAL A 172 -5.67 -1.00 -6.07
N CYS A 173 -4.53 -1.40 -5.49
CA CYS A 173 -4.43 -1.85 -4.10
C CYS A 173 -3.31 -1.08 -3.38
N TYR A 174 -3.50 -0.79 -2.09
CA TYR A 174 -2.51 -0.13 -1.26
C TYR A 174 -2.06 -1.02 -0.10
N GLU A 175 -0.78 -0.91 0.23
CA GLU A 175 -0.15 -1.70 1.28
C GLU A 175 0.90 -0.88 2.02
N ALA A 176 0.83 -0.88 3.35
CA ALA A 176 1.90 -0.41 4.22
C ALA A 176 2.86 -1.57 4.49
N LYS A 177 4.11 -1.41 4.04
CA LYS A 177 5.20 -2.37 4.27
C LYS A 177 6.10 -1.89 5.38
N ILE A 178 6.16 -2.64 6.46
CA ILE A 178 7.07 -2.41 7.56
C ILE A 178 8.24 -3.37 7.40
N LYS A 179 9.47 -2.86 7.43
CA LYS A 179 10.69 -3.65 7.37
C LYS A 179 11.63 -3.29 8.51
N ALA A 180 12.08 -4.27 9.26
CA ALA A 180 13.18 -4.10 10.20
C ALA A 180 14.49 -4.61 9.57
N PHE A 181 15.57 -3.86 9.73
CA PHE A 181 16.91 -4.21 9.26
C PHE A 181 17.79 -4.58 10.46
N LEU A 182 18.30 -5.80 10.44
CA LEU A 182 19.19 -6.35 11.47
C LEU A 182 20.66 -6.22 11.05
N GLU A 183 21.56 -6.21 12.02
CA GLU A 183 22.99 -6.43 11.79
C GLU A 183 23.24 -7.84 11.25
N LEU A 184 23.88 -7.92 10.08
CA LEU A 184 24.48 -9.16 9.59
C LEU A 184 25.86 -9.29 10.22
N TRP A 185 26.05 -10.37 11.00
CA TRP A 185 27.39 -10.77 11.42
C TRP A 185 28.11 -11.32 10.19
N ILE A 186 29.03 -10.53 9.65
CA ILE A 186 30.04 -11.04 8.73
C ILE A 186 31.14 -11.61 9.63
N ASP A 187 31.00 -12.88 10.01
CA ASP A 187 32.13 -13.80 10.15
C ASP A 187 31.62 -15.24 10.28
N GLN A 188 32.27 -16.12 9.52
CA GLN A 188 32.08 -17.57 9.36
C GLN A 188 30.84 -18.07 8.56
N CYS A 189 31.10 -18.28 7.27
CA CYS A 189 30.71 -19.42 6.44
C CYS A 189 29.24 -19.84 6.26
N VAL A 190 28.79 -19.61 5.01
CA VAL A 190 28.15 -20.59 4.10
C VAL A 190 26.68 -20.97 4.38
N CYS A 191 25.85 -20.65 3.39
CA CYS A 191 24.48 -21.15 3.14
C CYS A 191 23.32 -20.55 3.96
N ASP A 192 22.95 -19.29 3.68
CA ASP A 192 21.61 -18.90 3.21
C ASP A 192 21.53 -17.36 3.18
N CYS A 193 21.95 -16.74 2.08
CA CYS A 193 21.72 -15.31 1.81
C CYS A 193 20.25 -15.04 1.44
N HIS A 194 19.31 -15.64 2.18
CA HIS A 194 17.90 -15.31 2.07
C HIS A 194 17.65 -14.16 3.04
N SER A 195 17.76 -12.91 2.55
CA SER A 195 17.52 -11.65 3.27
C SER A 195 16.42 -11.82 4.33
N GLU A 196 16.77 -12.04 5.60
CA GLU A 196 15.81 -12.59 6.56
C GLU A 196 14.60 -11.65 6.72
N PHE A 197 13.43 -12.27 6.61
CA PHE A 197 12.16 -11.67 6.20
C PHE A 197 11.43 -10.98 7.37
N TRP A 198 12.01 -9.93 7.94
CA TRP A 198 11.33 -9.08 8.93
C TRP A 198 10.44 -8.06 8.24
N LYS A 199 9.36 -8.55 7.62
CA LYS A 199 8.47 -7.76 6.79
C LYS A 199 7.02 -7.99 7.22
N ILE A 200 6.33 -6.92 7.58
CA ILE A 200 4.89 -6.93 7.81
C ILE A 200 4.22 -6.12 6.71
N HIS A 201 3.07 -6.61 6.29
CA HIS A 201 2.29 -6.10 5.19
C HIS A 201 0.88 -5.85 5.68
N LEU A 202 0.49 -4.59 5.80
CA LEU A 202 -0.85 -4.18 6.18
C LEU A 202 -1.56 -3.63 4.95
N LYS A 203 -2.69 -4.24 4.57
CA LYS A 203 -3.55 -3.70 3.52
C LYS A 203 -4.32 -2.51 4.06
N LEU A 204 -4.42 -1.47 3.25
CA LEU A 204 -5.22 -0.28 3.57
C LEU A 204 -6.09 0.09 2.37
N LYS A 205 -7.21 0.74 2.64
CA LYS A 205 -8.15 1.21 1.62
C LYS A 205 -7.99 2.71 1.46
N MET A 206 -7.84 3.17 0.22
CA MET A 206 -7.86 4.60 -0.09
C MET A 206 -9.18 5.00 -0.72
N THR A 207 -9.75 6.12 -0.27
CA THR A 207 -11.13 6.50 -0.58
C THR A 207 -11.20 7.87 -1.27
N SER A 208 -12.16 8.03 -2.18
CA SER A 208 -12.41 9.30 -2.87
C SER A 208 -13.33 10.22 -2.08
N ARG A 209 -13.19 11.55 -2.23
CA ARG A 209 -14.24 12.49 -1.81
C ARG A 209 -15.48 12.29 -2.68
N CYS A 210 -16.62 12.02 -2.06
CA CYS A 210 -17.91 12.29 -2.66
C CYS A 210 -18.41 13.59 -2.02
N HIS A 211 -18.51 14.66 -2.81
CA HIS A 211 -19.22 15.87 -2.43
C HIS A 211 -20.70 15.70 -2.76
#